data_AF-A0A258BJT6-F1
#
_entry.id   AF-A0A258BJT6-F1
#
_cell.length_a   1.000
_cell.length_b   1.000
_cell.length_c   1.000
_cell.angle_alpha   90.00
_cell.angle_beta   90.00
_cell.angle_gamma   90.00
#
_symmetry.space_group_name_H-M   'P 1'
#
loop_
_entity.id
_entity.type
_entity.pdbx_description
1 polymer ?
#
loop_
_entity_poly.entity_id
_entity_poly.type
_entity_poly.pdbx_seq_one_letter_code
_entity_poly.pdbx_strand_id
1 'polypeptide(L)'
;MNSTWCRFKKGPSFYLPGAFPLQMHQMTAPNARGGQLTAFKAFLCDSFYGVAFIGAAELSIKHQLVRDLVGSLVGASDIFRRYDIDFYRIGGLTLWQAAARQAVSVDLLSADLSGLPLNPASPPASMMGLITFIDTRYHNVHRKQVLSAIRLAKAIQLSPKFAHTIPLGLGNLLTLLFDTLEDHQLHEEEELFPAMVNSPQHTLTFPVYRAVLEHDEISDQLDTLSRLTGGYAIPETAHRCVRLLYALCSSLDGDLRLHMHLENNLLFPHFIGEGALAS
;
A
#
# COMPACT_ATOMS: atom_id res chain seq x y z
N MET A 1 -26.32 -42.58 -18.72
CA MET A 1 -25.06 -43.36 -18.62
C MET A 1 -24.00 -42.52 -19.36
N ASN A 2 -22.95 -41.94 -18.79
CA ASN A 2 -22.28 -42.04 -17.51
C ASN A 2 -21.88 -40.63 -17.03
N SER A 3 -22.14 -40.36 -15.76
CA SER A 3 -21.72 -39.16 -15.02
C SER A 3 -20.42 -39.45 -14.27
N THR A 4 -19.37 -38.66 -14.50
CA THR A 4 -18.06 -38.87 -13.87
C THR A 4 -17.50 -37.53 -13.35
N TRP A 5 -17.82 -37.27 -12.08
CA TRP A 5 -17.02 -36.68 -10.99
C TRP A 5 -16.26 -35.35 -11.17
N CYS A 6 -16.67 -34.35 -10.38
CA CYS A 6 -15.76 -33.45 -9.65
C CYS A 6 -16.11 -33.54 -8.15
N ARG A 7 -15.45 -34.46 -7.43
CA ARG A 7 -15.52 -34.58 -5.97
C ARG A 7 -14.30 -33.84 -5.40
N PHE A 8 -14.49 -32.65 -4.84
CA PHE A 8 -13.47 -32.06 -3.97
C PHE A 8 -13.52 -32.72 -2.60
N LYS A 9 -12.39 -33.31 -2.19
CA LYS A 9 -12.17 -33.85 -0.84
C LYS A 9 -12.26 -32.71 0.17
N LYS A 10 -13.05 -32.92 1.23
CA LYS A 10 -13.01 -32.07 2.44
C LYS A 10 -11.63 -32.20 3.10
N GLY A 11 -10.89 -31.10 3.14
CA GLY A 11 -9.73 -30.93 4.03
C GLY A 11 -10.17 -30.58 5.47
N PRO A 12 -9.28 -30.70 6.46
CA PRO A 12 -9.66 -30.76 7.87
C PRO A 12 -10.09 -29.40 8.45
N SER A 13 -10.95 -29.50 9.45
CA SER A 13 -11.45 -28.42 10.30
C SER A 13 -10.28 -27.79 11.07
N PHE A 14 -10.01 -26.50 10.84
CA PHE A 14 -9.13 -25.73 11.72
C PHE A 14 -9.93 -25.26 12.94
N TYR A 15 -9.63 -25.86 14.10
CA TYR A 15 -9.97 -25.31 15.40
C TYR A 15 -8.97 -24.20 15.74
N LEU A 16 -9.48 -23.02 16.09
CA LEU A 16 -8.72 -22.00 16.81
C LEU A 16 -8.89 -22.26 18.32
N PRO A 17 -7.81 -22.41 19.10
CA PRO A 17 -7.88 -22.19 20.54
C PRO A 17 -6.98 -21.02 20.95
N GLY A 18 -7.50 -20.15 21.83
CA GLY A 18 -6.66 -19.26 22.63
C GLY A 18 -7.18 -17.84 22.81
N ALA A 19 -8.34 -17.68 23.43
CA ALA A 19 -8.70 -16.43 24.10
C ALA A 19 -7.88 -16.30 25.40
N PHE A 20 -7.17 -15.19 25.58
CA PHE A 20 -6.55 -14.83 26.85
C PHE A 20 -7.63 -14.36 27.85
N PRO A 21 -7.73 -14.94 29.06
CA PRO A 21 -8.58 -14.38 30.11
C PRO A 21 -7.89 -13.20 30.80
N LEU A 22 -8.54 -12.04 30.77
CA LEU A 22 -8.30 -10.92 31.69
C LEU A 22 -8.67 -11.38 33.11
N GLN A 23 -7.67 -11.57 33.96
CA GLN A 23 -7.89 -11.70 35.40
C GLN A 23 -8.14 -10.32 36.01
N MET A 24 -9.40 -10.07 36.35
CA MET A 24 -9.81 -9.07 37.34
C MET A 24 -9.20 -9.44 38.70
N HIS A 25 -8.26 -8.65 39.20
CA HIS A 25 -7.96 -8.62 40.63
C HIS A 25 -8.66 -7.43 41.26
N GLN A 26 -9.62 -7.75 42.12
CA GLN A 26 -10.22 -6.84 43.08
C GLN A 26 -9.13 -6.27 43.97
N MET A 27 -9.03 -4.94 44.04
CA MET A 27 -8.41 -4.27 45.17
C MET A 27 -9.43 -3.34 45.81
N THR A 28 -9.53 -3.54 47.12
CA THR A 28 -10.48 -3.00 48.07
C THR A 28 -10.24 -1.51 48.32
N ALA A 29 -11.34 -0.75 48.41
CA ALA A 29 -11.34 0.61 48.92
C ALA A 29 -11.18 0.62 50.46
N PRO A 30 -10.57 1.67 51.01
CA PRO A 30 -11.00 2.23 52.27
C PRO A 30 -11.61 3.63 52.09
N ASN A 31 -12.49 3.93 53.03
CA ASN A 31 -13.57 4.90 52.96
C ASN A 31 -13.19 6.26 53.59
N ALA A 32 -13.84 7.29 53.06
CA ALA A 32 -14.29 8.54 53.70
C ALA A 32 -13.31 9.51 54.39
N ARG A 33 -13.26 10.72 53.82
CA ARG A 33 -13.72 12.02 54.38
C ARG A 33 -13.19 13.12 53.44
N GLY A 34 -13.98 13.91 52.72
CA GLY A 34 -15.09 14.77 53.15
C GLY A 34 -14.68 16.21 52.77
N GLY A 35 -15.50 16.96 52.02
CA GLY A 35 -15.22 18.36 51.75
C GLY A 35 -15.78 18.89 50.44
N GLN A 36 -16.88 19.64 50.55
CA GLN A 36 -17.57 20.41 49.52
C GLN A 36 -16.85 21.74 49.18
N LEU A 37 -17.33 22.40 48.09
CA LEU A 37 -17.13 23.82 47.69
C LEU A 37 -15.78 24.10 47.01
N THR A 38 -15.62 24.89 45.94
CA THR A 38 -16.38 26.04 45.42
C THR A 38 -15.87 26.36 44.02
N ALA A 39 -16.72 26.95 43.17
CA ALA A 39 -16.31 27.63 41.94
C ALA A 39 -15.33 28.77 42.26
N PHE A 40 -14.28 28.95 41.45
CA PHE A 40 -13.56 30.23 41.40
C PHE A 40 -13.28 30.63 39.95
N LYS A 41 -13.65 31.89 39.70
CA LYS A 41 -13.52 32.65 38.46
C LYS A 41 -12.07 32.74 38.00
N ALA A 42 -11.96 32.85 36.68
CA ALA A 42 -10.94 33.54 35.90
C ALA A 42 -10.00 34.45 36.70
N PHE A 43 -8.70 34.23 36.51
CA PHE A 43 -7.68 35.24 36.70
C PHE A 43 -6.90 35.35 35.39
N LEU A 44 -7.22 36.39 34.62
CA LEU A 44 -6.33 36.94 33.62
C LEU A 44 -5.25 37.72 34.38
N CYS A 45 -3.98 37.37 34.18
CA CYS A 45 -2.87 38.27 34.40
C CYS A 45 -1.90 38.11 33.24
N ASP A 46 -1.94 39.09 32.35
CA ASP A 46 -0.91 39.37 31.35
C ASP A 46 0.44 39.58 32.03
N SER A 47 1.49 38.93 31.53
CA SER A 47 2.73 39.59 31.11
C SER A 47 3.88 38.62 30.82
N PHE A 48 4.40 38.74 29.58
CA PHE A 48 5.78 38.43 29.17
C PHE A 48 6.26 36.97 29.28
N TYR A 49 5.89 36.18 28.27
CA TYR A 49 6.80 35.52 27.31
C TYR A 49 5.88 34.91 26.25
N GLY A 50 5.61 35.67 25.20
CA GLY A 50 4.78 35.24 24.07
C GLY A 50 5.49 34.20 23.24
N VAL A 51 5.50 32.95 23.70
CA VAL A 51 5.34 31.82 22.79
C VAL A 51 3.86 31.52 22.84
N ALA A 52 3.11 32.23 21.99
CA ALA A 52 1.78 31.77 21.66
C ALA A 52 1.93 30.29 21.28
N PHE A 53 1.22 29.43 22.00
CA PHE A 53 0.69 28.21 21.42
C PHE A 53 -0.05 28.66 20.16
N ILE A 54 0.66 28.76 19.04
CA ILE A 54 0.06 28.65 17.73
C ILE A 54 -0.47 27.23 17.77
N GLY A 55 -1.75 27.08 18.16
CA GLY A 55 -2.46 25.85 17.95
C GLY A 55 -2.12 25.41 16.54
N ALA A 56 -1.63 24.18 16.39
CA ALA A 56 -1.29 23.60 15.11
C ALA A 56 -2.44 23.92 14.16
N ALA A 57 -2.25 24.95 13.34
CA ALA A 57 -3.21 25.34 12.36
C ALA A 57 -3.32 24.10 11.50
N GLU A 58 -4.52 23.51 11.50
CA GLU A 58 -4.88 22.32 10.74
C GLU A 58 -4.29 22.51 9.34
N LEU A 59 -3.13 21.88 9.08
CA LEU A 59 -2.40 22.16 7.86
C LEU A 59 -3.27 21.53 6.77
N SER A 60 -3.96 22.39 6.03
CA SER A 60 -4.89 21.99 4.98
C SER A 60 -4.31 20.83 4.19
N ILE A 61 -5.05 19.75 4.04
CA ILE A 61 -4.63 18.49 3.38
C ILE A 61 -3.91 18.73 2.03
N LYS A 62 -4.27 19.83 1.34
CA LYS A 62 -3.63 20.35 0.12
C LYS A 62 -2.11 20.54 0.21
N HIS A 63 -1.58 20.85 1.39
CA HIS A 63 -0.16 21.12 1.63
C HIS A 63 0.57 19.93 2.27
N GLN A 64 -0.12 18.84 2.57
CA GLN A 64 0.52 17.61 3.02
C GLN A 64 1.17 16.90 1.83
N LEU A 65 2.26 16.17 2.11
CA LEU A 65 2.96 15.41 1.08
C LEU A 65 2.13 14.20 0.67
N VAL A 66 2.20 13.84 -0.61
CA VAL A 66 1.52 12.66 -1.15
C VAL A 66 1.92 11.40 -0.37
N ARG A 67 3.21 11.25 -0.02
CA ARG A 67 3.66 10.08 0.75
C ARG A 67 3.02 9.98 2.13
N ASP A 68 2.84 11.11 2.81
CA ASP A 68 2.27 11.15 4.15
C ASP A 68 0.79 10.81 4.11
N LEU A 69 0.08 11.28 3.07
CA LEU A 69 -1.33 10.96 2.84
C LEU A 69 -1.53 9.46 2.55
N VAL A 70 -0.67 8.84 1.74
CA VAL A 70 -0.71 7.39 1.48
C VAL A 70 -0.48 6.58 2.76
N GLY A 71 0.47 7.01 3.61
CA GLY A 71 0.75 6.33 4.88
C GLY A 71 -0.34 6.52 5.95
N SER A 72 -0.99 7.68 5.97
CA SER A 72 -1.89 8.09 7.07
C SER A 72 -3.38 7.85 6.81
N LEU A 73 -3.80 7.53 5.58
CA LEU A 73 -5.21 7.35 5.22
C LEU A 73 -5.47 5.98 4.58
N VAL A 74 -6.43 5.24 5.11
CA VAL A 74 -6.82 3.94 4.53
C VAL A 74 -7.51 4.17 3.19
N GLY A 75 -6.95 3.61 2.12
CA GLY A 75 -7.51 3.71 0.77
C GLY A 75 -7.03 4.92 -0.04
N ALA A 76 -6.09 5.72 0.48
CA ALA A 76 -5.56 6.87 -0.26
C ALA A 76 -4.91 6.48 -1.60
N SER A 77 -4.21 5.34 -1.66
CA SER A 77 -3.64 4.82 -2.90
C SER A 77 -4.70 4.59 -3.99
N ASP A 78 -5.90 4.11 -3.62
CA ASP A 78 -7.00 3.94 -4.56
C ASP A 78 -7.60 5.27 -5.01
N ILE A 79 -7.63 6.29 -4.14
CA ILE A 79 -8.02 7.65 -4.57
C ILE A 79 -7.00 8.15 -5.61
N PHE A 80 -5.70 8.14 -5.29
CA PHE A 80 -4.67 8.62 -6.21
C PHE A 80 -4.71 7.91 -7.56
N ARG A 81 -4.85 6.59 -7.57
CA ARG A 81 -5.03 5.80 -8.80
C ARG A 81 -6.24 6.24 -9.64
N ARG A 82 -7.39 6.56 -9.03
CA ARG A 82 -8.56 7.05 -9.78
C ARG A 82 -8.35 8.41 -10.42
N TYR A 83 -7.47 9.22 -9.86
CA TYR A 83 -7.06 10.51 -10.41
C TYR A 83 -5.84 10.39 -11.33
N ASP A 84 -5.36 9.18 -11.63
CA ASP A 84 -4.16 8.93 -12.44
C ASP A 84 -2.90 9.56 -11.85
N ILE A 85 -2.80 9.57 -10.52
CA ILE A 85 -1.66 10.09 -9.77
C ILE A 85 -0.76 8.93 -9.31
N ASP A 86 0.44 8.87 -9.87
CA ASP A 86 1.49 7.91 -9.50
C ASP A 86 2.16 8.27 -8.16
N PHE A 87 1.43 8.06 -7.07
CA PHE A 87 1.86 8.42 -5.71
C PHE A 87 3.21 7.82 -5.29
N TYR A 88 3.61 6.70 -5.89
CA TYR A 88 4.90 6.04 -5.63
C TYR A 88 6.07 6.79 -6.27
N ARG A 89 5.85 7.59 -7.33
CA ARG A 89 6.85 8.46 -7.97
C ARG A 89 6.96 9.82 -7.27
N ILE A 90 5.80 10.43 -6.99
CA ILE A 90 5.72 11.84 -6.60
C ILE A 90 5.44 12.05 -5.11
N GLY A 91 5.82 11.11 -4.25
CA GLY A 91 5.49 11.18 -2.82
C GLY A 91 6.07 12.41 -2.10
N GLY A 92 7.13 13.03 -2.65
CA GLY A 92 7.70 14.28 -2.15
C GLY A 92 6.97 15.56 -2.58
N LEU A 93 5.97 15.48 -3.46
CA LEU A 93 5.11 16.61 -3.81
C LEU A 93 3.98 16.77 -2.80
N THR A 94 3.53 18.01 -2.60
CA THR A 94 2.28 18.29 -1.90
C THR A 94 1.08 17.82 -2.73
N LEU A 95 -0.06 17.59 -2.09
CA LEU A 95 -1.31 17.26 -2.79
C LEU A 95 -1.69 18.31 -3.85
N TRP A 96 -1.45 19.60 -3.57
CA TRP A 96 -1.66 20.68 -4.52
C TRP A 96 -0.75 20.57 -5.76
N GLN A 97 0.55 20.31 -5.55
CA GLN A 97 1.50 20.12 -6.65
C GLN A 97 1.17 18.88 -7.49
N ALA A 98 0.81 17.78 -6.84
CA ALA A 98 0.38 16.54 -7.52
C ALA A 98 -0.89 16.77 -8.37
N ALA A 99 -1.89 17.45 -7.81
CA ALA A 99 -3.11 17.80 -8.53
C ALA A 99 -2.84 18.70 -9.74
N ALA A 100 -1.97 19.71 -9.57
CA ALA A 100 -1.58 20.60 -10.66
C ALA A 100 -0.83 19.86 -11.78
N ARG A 101 0.09 18.94 -11.43
CA ARG A 101 0.85 18.12 -12.39
C ARG A 101 -0.08 17.23 -13.22
N GLN A 102 -1.11 16.67 -12.61
CA GLN A 102 -2.09 15.80 -13.28
C GLN A 102 -3.28 16.56 -13.89
N ALA A 103 -3.29 17.90 -13.81
CA ALA A 103 -4.38 18.75 -14.27
C ALA A 103 -5.77 18.39 -13.69
N VAL A 104 -5.81 17.94 -12.43
CA VAL A 104 -7.05 17.59 -11.71
C VAL A 104 -7.40 18.66 -10.66
N SER A 105 -8.68 18.72 -10.28
CA SER A 105 -9.13 19.65 -9.24
C SER A 105 -8.60 19.23 -7.87
N VAL A 106 -7.72 20.05 -7.30
CA VAL A 106 -7.22 19.85 -5.93
C VAL A 106 -8.35 19.85 -4.90
N ASP A 107 -9.44 20.59 -5.14
CA ASP A 107 -10.58 20.64 -4.22
C ASP A 107 -11.34 19.32 -4.18
N LEU A 108 -11.60 18.72 -5.36
CA LEU A 108 -12.27 17.42 -5.44
C LEU A 108 -11.39 16.31 -4.86
N LEU A 109 -10.11 16.29 -5.22
CA LEU A 109 -9.15 15.32 -4.71
C LEU A 109 -9.00 15.43 -3.17
N SER A 110 -8.94 16.65 -2.64
CA SER A 110 -8.89 16.88 -1.20
C SER A 110 -10.15 16.38 -0.50
N ALA A 111 -11.33 16.63 -1.08
CA ALA A 111 -12.60 16.17 -0.50
C ALA A 111 -12.68 14.64 -0.45
N ASP A 112 -12.28 13.97 -1.53
CA ASP A 112 -12.24 12.50 -1.58
C ASP A 112 -11.28 11.90 -0.56
N LEU A 113 -10.11 12.51 -0.35
CA LEU A 113 -9.12 12.06 0.64
C LEU A 113 -9.55 12.37 2.08
N SER A 114 -10.14 13.54 2.35
CA SER A 114 -10.63 13.90 3.68
C SER A 114 -11.78 13.02 4.16
N GLY A 115 -12.47 12.32 3.26
CA GLY A 115 -13.49 11.34 3.61
C GLY A 115 -12.95 9.98 4.07
N LEU A 116 -11.63 9.74 3.95
CA LEU A 116 -11.03 8.47 4.32
C LEU A 116 -10.74 8.37 5.82
N PRO A 117 -10.82 7.18 6.42
CA PRO A 117 -10.43 6.99 7.80
C PRO A 117 -8.91 7.01 7.95
N LEU A 118 -8.44 7.48 9.12
CA LEU A 118 -7.04 7.41 9.49
C LEU A 118 -6.56 5.95 9.52
N ASN A 119 -5.34 5.73 9.04
CA ASN A 119 -4.65 4.46 9.12
C ASN A 119 -3.86 4.38 10.45
N PRO A 120 -4.29 3.56 11.42
CA PRO A 120 -3.56 3.41 12.68
C PRO A 120 -2.28 2.58 12.53
N ALA A 121 -2.11 1.88 11.39
CA ALA A 121 -0.94 1.06 11.12
C ALA A 121 0.11 1.86 10.38
N SER A 122 1.28 2.04 10.99
CA SER A 122 2.46 2.56 10.31
C SER A 122 3.38 1.41 9.90
N PRO A 123 4.07 1.50 8.75
CA PRO A 123 5.16 0.59 8.45
C PRO A 123 6.26 0.73 9.53
N PRO A 124 7.14 -0.28 9.69
CA PRO A 124 8.22 -0.18 10.67
C PRO A 124 9.10 1.04 10.40
N ALA A 125 9.39 1.82 11.44
CA ALA A 125 10.20 3.03 11.32
C ALA A 125 11.71 2.75 11.17
N SER A 126 12.17 1.58 11.60
CA SER A 126 13.58 1.20 11.42
C SER A 126 13.81 0.67 10.02
N MET A 127 14.93 1.04 9.42
CA MET A 127 15.33 0.58 8.08
C MET A 127 15.30 -0.94 7.93
N MET A 128 15.92 -1.66 8.88
CA MET A 128 15.92 -3.13 8.89
C MET A 128 14.51 -3.71 9.07
N GLY A 129 13.66 -3.05 9.86
CA GLY A 129 12.26 -3.44 10.02
C GLY A 129 11.48 -3.23 8.72
N LEU A 130 11.72 -2.12 8.02
CA LEU A 130 11.07 -1.80 6.75
C LEU A 130 11.48 -2.77 5.64
N ILE A 131 12.78 -3.07 5.51
CA ILE A 131 13.30 -4.10 4.57
C ILE A 131 12.66 -5.46 4.86
N THR A 132 12.65 -5.89 6.14
CA THR A 132 12.02 -7.17 6.53
C THR A 132 10.52 -7.18 6.23
N PHE A 133 9.85 -6.04 6.42
CA PHE A 133 8.44 -5.90 6.11
C PHE A 133 8.18 -5.97 4.61
N ILE A 134 8.99 -5.30 3.80
CA ILE A 134 8.96 -5.36 2.33
C ILE A 134 9.09 -6.80 1.84
N ASP A 135 10.15 -7.51 2.24
CA ASP A 135 10.38 -8.90 1.84
C ASP A 135 9.20 -9.81 2.23
N THR A 136 8.79 -9.77 3.50
CA THR A 136 7.79 -10.72 4.02
C THR A 136 6.35 -10.40 3.58
N ARG A 137 5.94 -9.13 3.56
CA ARG A 137 4.58 -8.71 3.22
C ARG A 137 4.40 -8.52 1.72
N TYR A 138 5.43 -8.12 0.97
CA TYR A 138 5.32 -7.80 -0.44
C TYR A 138 5.99 -8.86 -1.31
N HIS A 139 7.31 -9.04 -1.26
CA HIS A 139 8.01 -9.93 -2.21
C HIS A 139 7.46 -11.35 -2.20
N ASN A 140 7.37 -11.95 -1.01
CA ASN A 140 6.82 -13.29 -0.83
C ASN A 140 5.34 -13.42 -1.25
N VAL A 141 4.57 -12.34 -1.18
CA VAL A 141 3.15 -12.32 -1.54
C VAL A 141 2.98 -12.12 -3.04
N HIS A 142 3.76 -11.22 -3.65
CA HIS A 142 3.73 -10.93 -5.08
C HIS A 142 4.05 -12.17 -5.91
N ARG A 143 5.13 -12.89 -5.60
CA ARG A 143 5.46 -14.16 -6.27
C ARG A 143 4.28 -15.13 -6.29
N LYS A 144 3.57 -15.27 -5.16
CA LYS A 144 2.39 -16.14 -5.04
C LYS A 144 1.19 -15.60 -5.82
N GLN A 145 0.94 -14.30 -5.77
CA GLN A 145 -0.16 -13.63 -6.49
C GLN A 145 0.02 -13.76 -7.99
N VAL A 146 1.18 -13.39 -8.54
CA VAL A 146 1.47 -13.42 -9.97
C VAL A 146 1.38 -14.85 -10.51
N LEU A 147 2.03 -15.83 -9.85
CA LEU A 147 1.95 -17.24 -10.26
C LEU A 147 0.52 -17.78 -10.21
N SER A 148 -0.29 -17.33 -9.27
CA SER A 148 -1.71 -17.72 -9.20
C SER A 148 -2.53 -17.09 -10.33
N ALA A 149 -2.28 -15.82 -10.67
CA ALA A 149 -2.90 -15.14 -11.80
C ALA A 149 -2.51 -15.81 -13.13
N ILE A 150 -1.22 -16.13 -13.34
CA ILE A 150 -0.74 -16.86 -14.53
C ILE A 150 -1.47 -18.19 -14.69
N ARG A 151 -1.52 -19.01 -13.63
CA ARG A 151 -2.17 -20.33 -13.69
C ARG A 151 -3.65 -20.21 -14.02
N LEU A 152 -4.34 -19.25 -13.42
CA LEU A 152 -5.76 -19.03 -13.65
C LEU A 152 -6.03 -18.50 -15.07
N ALA A 153 -5.23 -17.56 -15.55
CA ALA A 153 -5.31 -17.04 -16.92
C ALA A 153 -5.11 -18.17 -17.94
N LYS A 154 -4.04 -18.97 -17.80
CA LYS A 154 -3.77 -20.12 -18.68
C LYS A 154 -4.90 -21.14 -18.66
N ALA A 155 -5.44 -21.46 -17.47
CA ALA A 155 -6.56 -22.38 -17.35
C ALA A 155 -7.84 -21.87 -18.05
N ILE A 156 -8.12 -20.57 -17.96
CA ILE A 156 -9.27 -19.95 -18.65
C ILE A 156 -9.03 -19.95 -20.17
N GLN A 157 -7.84 -19.60 -20.64
CA GLN A 157 -7.47 -19.58 -22.06
C GLN A 157 -7.58 -20.96 -22.73
N LEU A 158 -7.25 -22.03 -22.01
CA LEU A 158 -7.36 -23.39 -22.52
C LEU A 158 -8.79 -23.93 -22.53
N SER A 159 -9.75 -23.24 -21.88
CA SER A 159 -11.14 -23.68 -21.84
C SER A 159 -11.89 -23.25 -23.10
N PRO A 160 -12.43 -24.19 -23.92
CA PRO A 160 -13.23 -23.82 -25.09
C PRO A 160 -14.46 -22.97 -24.74
N LYS A 161 -14.97 -23.12 -23.51
CA LYS A 161 -16.12 -22.37 -23.00
C LYS A 161 -15.77 -20.96 -22.56
N PHE A 162 -14.56 -20.73 -22.04
CA PHE A 162 -14.22 -19.47 -21.37
C PHE A 162 -13.07 -18.69 -22.02
N ALA A 163 -12.39 -19.23 -23.02
CA ALA A 163 -11.25 -18.55 -23.66
C ALA A 163 -11.59 -17.14 -24.17
N HIS A 164 -12.79 -16.95 -24.71
CA HIS A 164 -13.27 -15.66 -25.23
C HIS A 164 -13.66 -14.65 -24.12
N THR A 165 -13.64 -15.04 -22.85
CA THR A 165 -14.08 -14.20 -21.72
C THR A 165 -12.95 -13.37 -21.10
N ILE A 166 -11.71 -13.57 -21.55
CA ILE A 166 -10.55 -12.79 -21.13
C ILE A 166 -9.78 -12.28 -22.35
N PRO A 167 -9.05 -11.16 -22.24
CA PRO A 167 -8.25 -10.63 -23.35
C PRO A 167 -7.21 -11.62 -23.85
N LEU A 168 -7.02 -11.67 -25.17
CA LEU A 168 -5.91 -12.38 -25.77
C LEU A 168 -4.58 -11.79 -25.25
N GLY A 169 -3.62 -12.65 -24.95
CA GLY A 169 -2.31 -12.24 -24.46
C GLY A 169 -2.23 -11.94 -22.96
N LEU A 170 -3.34 -11.93 -22.21
CA LEU A 170 -3.32 -11.65 -20.76
C LEU A 170 -2.36 -12.59 -19.99
N GLY A 171 -2.41 -13.89 -20.27
CA GLY A 171 -1.50 -14.87 -19.66
C GLY A 171 -0.02 -14.65 -20.02
N ASN A 172 0.28 -14.12 -21.21
CA ASN A 172 1.64 -13.81 -21.63
C ASN A 172 2.14 -12.55 -20.91
N LEU A 173 1.31 -11.51 -20.82
CA LEU A 173 1.65 -10.30 -20.05
C LEU A 173 1.92 -10.62 -18.58
N LEU A 174 1.10 -11.47 -17.96
CA LEU A 174 1.33 -11.89 -16.57
C LEU A 174 2.62 -12.70 -16.41
N THR A 175 3.04 -13.45 -17.43
CA THR A 175 4.32 -14.17 -17.42
C THR A 175 5.49 -13.20 -17.55
N LEU A 176 5.39 -12.21 -18.45
CA LEU A 176 6.38 -11.14 -18.58
C LEU A 176 6.54 -10.36 -17.26
N LEU A 177 5.41 -9.99 -16.63
CA LEU A 177 5.41 -9.32 -15.33
C LEU A 177 6.05 -10.15 -14.23
N PHE A 178 5.88 -11.48 -14.26
CA PHE A 178 6.57 -12.35 -13.32
C PHE A 178 8.08 -12.30 -13.52
N ASP A 179 8.56 -12.43 -14.75
CA ASP A 179 9.98 -12.47 -15.05
C ASP A 179 10.65 -11.13 -14.66
N THR A 180 10.07 -9.99 -15.07
CA THR A 180 10.57 -8.65 -14.68
C THR A 180 10.56 -8.45 -13.17
N LEU A 181 9.48 -8.85 -12.49
CA LEU A 181 9.37 -8.67 -11.04
C LEU A 181 10.32 -9.57 -10.26
N GLU A 182 10.52 -10.81 -10.70
CA GLU A 182 11.45 -11.73 -10.04
C GLU A 182 12.89 -11.23 -10.16
N ASP A 183 13.30 -10.78 -11.35
CA ASP A 183 14.65 -10.22 -11.56
C ASP A 183 14.89 -8.99 -10.68
N HIS A 184 13.89 -8.10 -10.59
CA HIS A 184 13.94 -6.92 -9.74
C HIS A 184 14.01 -7.28 -8.24
N GLN A 185 13.13 -8.16 -7.75
CA GLN A 185 13.12 -8.56 -6.33
C GLN A 185 14.39 -9.31 -5.93
N LEU A 186 14.98 -10.11 -6.82
CA LEU A 186 16.28 -10.76 -6.58
C LEU A 186 17.42 -9.74 -6.53
N HIS A 187 17.43 -8.76 -7.43
CA HIS A 187 18.39 -7.65 -7.36
C HIS A 187 18.31 -6.94 -6.01
N GLU A 188 17.11 -6.73 -5.47
CA GLU A 188 16.95 -6.12 -4.16
C GLU A 188 17.39 -7.02 -3.01
N GLU A 189 16.91 -8.27 -2.99
CA GLU A 189 17.17 -9.24 -1.93
C GLU A 189 18.65 -9.65 -1.83
N GLU A 190 19.32 -9.80 -2.97
CA GLU A 190 20.69 -10.32 -3.03
C GLU A 190 21.76 -9.23 -3.08
N GLU A 191 21.43 -8.04 -3.59
CA GLU A 191 22.40 -6.95 -3.77
C GLU A 191 22.03 -5.68 -2.99
N LEU A 192 20.87 -5.07 -3.27
CA LEU A 192 20.55 -3.74 -2.77
C LEU A 192 20.31 -3.70 -1.26
N PHE A 193 19.40 -4.53 -0.73
CA PHE A 193 19.09 -4.58 0.69
C PHE A 193 20.30 -4.99 1.54
N PRO A 194 21.11 -6.01 1.17
CA PRO A 194 22.36 -6.29 1.86
C PRO A 194 23.33 -5.09 1.86
N ALA A 195 23.46 -4.36 0.74
CA ALA A 195 24.30 -3.16 0.69
C ALA A 195 23.78 -2.06 1.62
N MET A 196 22.46 -1.83 1.67
CA MET A 196 21.82 -0.87 2.58
C MET A 196 22.08 -1.20 4.06
N VAL A 197 22.02 -2.47 4.44
CA VAL A 197 22.27 -2.91 5.82
C VAL A 197 23.75 -2.82 6.19
N ASN A 198 24.65 -3.23 5.28
CA ASN A 198 26.08 -3.30 5.57
C ASN A 198 26.81 -1.95 5.41
N SER A 199 26.24 -1.02 4.65
CA SER A 199 26.84 0.29 4.35
C SER A 199 25.84 1.44 4.55
N PRO A 200 25.22 1.58 5.74
CA PRO A 200 24.13 2.54 5.97
C PRO A 200 24.56 4.01 5.89
N GLN A 201 25.86 4.28 5.98
CA GLN A 201 26.43 5.63 5.89
C GLN A 201 26.83 6.02 4.46
N HIS A 202 26.82 5.06 3.53
CA HIS A 202 27.25 5.27 2.16
C HIS A 202 26.07 5.63 1.27
N THR A 203 26.31 6.55 0.34
CA THR A 203 25.36 6.84 -0.71
C THR A 203 25.29 5.66 -1.69
N LEU A 204 24.08 5.17 -1.97
CA LEU A 204 23.82 4.08 -2.91
C LEU A 204 23.09 4.60 -4.16
N THR A 205 23.50 5.78 -4.64
CA THR A 205 22.85 6.51 -5.75
C THR A 205 22.57 5.63 -6.97
N PHE A 206 23.60 4.97 -7.52
CA PHE A 206 23.43 4.19 -8.74
C PHE A 206 22.53 2.95 -8.55
N PRO A 207 22.74 2.09 -7.53
CA PRO A 207 21.83 0.97 -7.27
C PRO A 207 20.37 1.40 -7.02
N VAL A 208 20.16 2.48 -6.27
CA VAL A 208 18.81 3.00 -6.00
C VAL A 208 18.15 3.52 -7.27
N TYR A 209 18.85 4.30 -8.10
CA TYR A 209 18.28 4.75 -9.38
C TYR A 209 17.99 3.59 -10.33
N ARG A 210 18.80 2.53 -10.31
CA ARG A 210 18.50 1.31 -11.06
C ARG A 210 17.17 0.69 -10.61
N ALA A 211 16.96 0.50 -9.30
CA ALA A 211 15.71 -0.03 -8.77
C ALA A 211 14.50 0.86 -9.16
N VAL A 212 14.66 2.19 -9.12
CA VAL A 212 13.61 3.12 -9.57
C VAL A 212 13.30 2.99 -11.06
N LEU A 213 14.29 2.74 -11.92
CA LEU A 213 14.04 2.46 -13.34
C LEU A 213 13.35 1.11 -13.55
N GLU A 214 13.68 0.10 -12.74
CA GLU A 214 12.99 -1.19 -12.75
C GLU A 214 11.51 -1.03 -12.29
N HIS A 215 11.24 -0.17 -11.31
CA HIS A 215 9.87 0.22 -10.91
C HIS A 215 9.07 0.83 -12.06
N ASP A 216 9.74 1.62 -12.90
CA ASP A 216 9.09 2.25 -14.06
C ASP A 216 8.66 1.21 -15.09
N GLU A 217 9.53 0.24 -15.38
CA GLU A 217 9.21 -0.87 -16.26
C GLU A 217 8.06 -1.73 -15.70
N ILE A 218 8.08 -2.03 -14.41
CA ILE A 218 6.99 -2.76 -13.74
C ILE A 218 5.67 -1.98 -13.86
N SER A 219 5.69 -0.66 -13.65
CA SER A 219 4.50 0.17 -13.79
C SER A 219 3.94 0.15 -15.20
N ASP A 220 4.77 0.27 -16.24
CA ASP A 220 4.32 0.23 -17.64
C ASP A 220 3.57 -1.09 -17.97
N GLN A 221 4.04 -2.19 -17.38
CA GLN A 221 3.39 -3.49 -17.50
C GLN A 221 2.07 -3.55 -16.71
N LEU A 222 2.00 -2.95 -15.52
CA LEU A 222 0.77 -2.82 -14.74
C LEU A 222 -0.27 -1.95 -15.44
N ASP A 223 0.13 -0.85 -16.08
CA ASP A 223 -0.75 0.01 -16.87
C ASP A 223 -1.31 -0.75 -18.08
N THR A 224 -0.47 -1.55 -18.73
CA THR A 224 -0.91 -2.44 -19.80
C THR A 224 -1.90 -3.50 -19.29
N LEU A 225 -1.66 -4.06 -18.09
CA LEU A 225 -2.55 -5.03 -17.46
C LEU A 225 -3.91 -4.39 -17.12
N SER A 226 -3.91 -3.19 -16.55
CA SER A 226 -5.12 -2.41 -16.28
C SER A 226 -5.90 -2.15 -17.57
N ARG A 227 -5.24 -1.64 -18.62
CA ARG A 227 -5.86 -1.37 -19.92
C ARG A 227 -6.46 -2.63 -20.56
N LEU A 228 -5.74 -3.74 -20.57
CA LEU A 228 -6.26 -5.00 -21.14
C LEU A 228 -7.48 -5.50 -20.39
N THR A 229 -7.53 -5.31 -19.08
CA THR A 229 -8.64 -5.75 -18.23
C THR A 229 -9.76 -4.72 -18.09
N GLY A 230 -9.67 -3.58 -18.78
CA GLY A 230 -10.64 -2.49 -18.69
C GLY A 230 -10.70 -1.87 -17.29
N GLY A 231 -9.54 -1.61 -16.68
CA GLY A 231 -9.43 -1.13 -15.30
C GLY A 231 -9.90 -2.17 -14.29
N TYR A 232 -9.68 -3.46 -14.58
CA TYR A 232 -10.15 -4.59 -13.77
C TYR A 232 -11.68 -4.64 -13.59
N ALA A 233 -12.45 -3.98 -14.45
CA ALA A 233 -13.90 -4.00 -14.38
C ALA A 233 -14.44 -5.43 -14.59
N ILE A 234 -15.19 -5.93 -13.60
CA ILE A 234 -15.76 -7.27 -13.63
C ILE A 234 -17.24 -7.19 -14.05
N PRO A 235 -17.63 -7.75 -15.21
CA PRO A 235 -19.04 -7.84 -15.59
C PRO A 235 -19.84 -8.65 -14.56
N GLU A 236 -21.08 -8.25 -14.27
CA GLU A 236 -21.97 -8.99 -13.36
C GLU A 236 -22.21 -10.44 -13.83
N THR A 237 -22.20 -10.65 -15.14
CA THR A 237 -22.39 -11.95 -15.80
C THR A 237 -21.11 -12.80 -15.86
N ALA A 238 -19.97 -12.27 -15.40
CA ALA A 238 -18.70 -12.96 -15.50
C ALA A 238 -18.68 -14.25 -14.64
N HIS A 239 -18.16 -15.33 -15.24
CA HIS A 239 -18.01 -16.58 -14.51
C HIS A 239 -17.02 -16.42 -13.35
N ARG A 240 -17.20 -17.19 -12.26
CA ARG A 240 -16.42 -17.09 -11.02
C ARG A 240 -14.90 -17.07 -11.23
N CYS A 241 -14.37 -17.84 -12.18
CA CYS A 241 -12.93 -17.86 -12.48
C CYS A 241 -12.42 -16.54 -13.04
N VAL A 242 -13.18 -15.88 -13.93
CA VAL A 242 -12.82 -14.58 -14.50
C VAL A 242 -12.88 -13.51 -13.41
N ARG A 243 -13.93 -13.53 -12.57
CA ARG A 243 -14.04 -12.62 -11.42
C ARG A 243 -12.84 -12.76 -10.49
N LEU A 244 -12.42 -13.99 -10.20
CA LEU A 244 -11.24 -14.25 -9.38
C LEU A 244 -9.95 -13.74 -10.04
N LEU A 245 -9.77 -13.96 -11.35
CA LEU A 245 -8.59 -13.48 -12.06
C LEU A 245 -8.47 -11.95 -11.98
N TYR A 246 -9.55 -11.23 -12.25
CA TYR A 246 -9.53 -9.76 -12.25
C TYR A 246 -9.34 -9.20 -10.84
N ALA A 247 -9.94 -9.83 -9.83
CA ALA A 247 -9.68 -9.47 -8.43
C ALA A 247 -8.21 -9.69 -8.03
N LEU A 248 -7.59 -10.80 -8.46
CA LEU A 248 -6.17 -11.05 -8.24
C LEU A 248 -5.29 -10.02 -8.95
N CYS A 249 -5.59 -9.69 -10.21
CA CYS A 249 -4.85 -8.67 -10.96
C CYS A 249 -4.96 -7.28 -10.32
N SER A 250 -6.17 -6.89 -9.87
CA SER A 250 -6.38 -5.62 -9.19
C SER A 250 -5.67 -5.55 -7.85
N SER A 251 -5.67 -6.65 -7.08
CA SER A 251 -4.95 -6.72 -5.79
C SER A 251 -3.45 -6.67 -5.99
N LEU A 252 -2.93 -7.37 -7.00
CA LEU A 252 -1.51 -7.38 -7.34
C LEU A 252 -1.02 -5.98 -7.75
N ASP A 253 -1.73 -5.30 -8.64
CA ASP A 253 -1.41 -3.93 -9.07
C ASP A 253 -1.41 -2.95 -7.89
N GLY A 254 -2.45 -2.99 -7.05
CA GLY A 254 -2.52 -2.17 -5.85
C GLY A 254 -1.40 -2.45 -4.85
N ASP A 255 -1.11 -3.72 -4.56
CA ASP A 255 -0.03 -4.10 -3.64
C ASP A 255 1.35 -3.67 -4.20
N LEU A 256 1.62 -3.85 -5.50
CA LEU A 256 2.90 -3.48 -6.12
C LEU A 256 3.15 -1.97 -6.11
N ARG A 257 2.12 -1.15 -6.35
CA ARG A 257 2.28 0.31 -6.25
C ARG A 257 2.50 0.79 -4.82
N LEU A 258 1.86 0.13 -3.85
CA LEU A 258 2.14 0.38 -2.44
C LEU A 258 3.54 -0.08 -2.04
N HIS A 259 4.01 -1.21 -2.59
CA HIS A 259 5.36 -1.70 -2.41
C HIS A 259 6.40 -0.68 -2.88
N MET A 260 6.36 -0.31 -4.17
CA MET A 260 7.26 0.69 -4.76
C MET A 260 7.16 2.05 -4.02
N HIS A 261 5.99 2.38 -3.46
CA HIS A 261 5.85 3.58 -2.65
C HIS A 261 6.68 3.52 -1.36
N LEU A 262 6.64 2.40 -0.62
CA LEU A 262 7.46 2.22 0.58
C LEU A 262 8.94 2.36 0.26
N GLU A 263 9.37 1.82 -0.86
CA GLU A 263 10.76 1.88 -1.29
C GLU A 263 11.15 3.29 -1.72
N ASN A 264 10.49 3.83 -2.75
CA ASN A 264 10.84 5.12 -3.32
C ASN A 264 10.70 6.28 -2.31
N ASN A 265 9.70 6.23 -1.42
CA ASN A 265 9.34 7.39 -0.62
C ASN A 265 9.75 7.28 0.85
N LEU A 266 10.03 6.07 1.34
CA LEU A 266 10.45 5.86 2.73
C LEU A 266 11.85 5.24 2.82
N LEU A 267 12.15 4.17 2.08
CA LEU A 267 13.43 3.47 2.21
C LEU A 267 14.58 4.17 1.47
N PHE A 268 14.44 4.37 0.16
CA PHE A 268 15.47 4.90 -0.72
C PHE A 268 15.95 6.31 -0.38
N PRO A 269 15.12 7.26 0.11
CA PRO A 269 15.58 8.60 0.46
C PRO A 269 16.73 8.63 1.47
N HIS A 270 16.86 7.60 2.32
CA HIS A 270 17.97 7.46 3.25
C HIS A 270 19.35 7.32 2.55
N PHE A 271 19.38 6.96 1.26
CA PHE A 271 20.60 6.55 0.54
C PHE A 271 21.01 7.47 -0.61
N ILE A 272 20.19 8.45 -0.98
CA ILE A 272 20.41 9.31 -2.16
C ILE A 272 20.26 10.80 -1.89
N GLY A 273 19.94 11.20 -0.65
CA GLY A 273 19.69 12.58 -0.26
C GLY A 273 18.24 13.02 -0.53
N GLU A 274 17.72 13.97 0.27
CA GLU A 274 16.35 14.46 0.13
C GLU A 274 16.13 15.13 -1.25
N GLY A 275 15.00 14.80 -1.89
CA GLY A 275 14.58 15.41 -3.17
C GLY A 275 15.13 14.73 -4.43
N ALA A 276 16.01 13.74 -4.32
CA ALA A 276 16.62 13.07 -5.47
C ALA A 276 15.65 12.25 -6.33
N LEU A 277 14.51 11.79 -5.78
CA LEU A 277 13.46 11.06 -6.53
C LEU A 277 12.21 11.88 -6.83
N ALA A 278 12.18 13.17 -6.46
CA ALA A 278 10.96 13.98 -6.51
C ALA A 278 10.73 14.67 -7.88
N SER A 279 11.52 14.37 -8.91
CA SER A 279 11.45 14.97 -10.25
C SER A 279 10.47 14.25 -11.17
#